data_AF-A0A9E2QLA9-F1
#
_entry.id   AF-A0A9E2QLA9-F1
#
_cell.length_a   1.000
_cell.length_b   1.000
_cell.length_c   1.000
_cell.angle_alpha   90.00
_cell.angle_beta   90.00
_cell.angle_gamma   90.00
#
_symmetry.space_group_name_H-M   'P 1'
#
loop_
_entity.id
_entity.type
_entity.pdbx_description
1 polymer ?
#
loop_
_entity_poly.entity_id
_entity_poly.type
_entity_poly.pdbx_seq_one_letter_code
_entity_poly.pdbx_strand_id
1 'polypeptide(L)' 'PTDPNCVIKGNISKDGYGKTYFTVGCANYIRTKIDFSKGEAYFCTEQQAEAAGFTKAASCQ' A
#
# COMPACT_ATOMS: atom_id res chain seq x y z
N PRO A 1 0.47 0.04 14.67
CA PRO A 1 1.08 -1.31 14.65
C PRO A 1 2.03 -1.44 13.46
N THR A 2 3.30 -1.12 13.68
CA THR A 2 4.40 -1.22 12.71
C THR A 2 5.13 -2.51 12.99
N ASP A 3 4.55 -3.63 12.57
CA ASP A 3 5.29 -4.89 12.54
C ASP A 3 6.38 -4.73 11.47
N PRO A 4 7.68 -4.86 11.80
CA PRO A 4 8.76 -4.67 10.84
C PRO A 4 8.67 -5.65 9.65
N ASN A 5 7.87 -6.71 9.78
CA ASN A 5 7.60 -7.67 8.71
C ASN A 5 6.55 -7.16 7.70
N CYS A 6 5.77 -6.13 8.05
CA CYS A 6 4.65 -5.66 7.24
C CYS A 6 5.00 -4.37 6.51
N VAL A 7 5.82 -4.53 5.48
CA VAL A 7 6.43 -3.44 4.71
C VAL A 7 5.66 -3.08 3.44
N ILE A 8 4.47 -3.63 3.22
CA ILE A 8 3.66 -3.28 2.06
C ILE A 8 2.70 -2.17 2.47
N LYS A 9 2.74 -1.05 1.76
CA LYS A 9 1.93 0.14 2.03
C LYS A 9 0.70 0.13 1.15
N GLY A 10 -0.49 -0.14 1.69
CA GLY A 10 -1.77 0.00 1.01
C GLY A 10 -2.36 1.39 1.16
N ASN A 11 -2.24 2.23 0.14
CA ASN A 11 -2.74 3.60 0.12
C ASN A 11 -4.01 3.70 -0.75
N ILE A 12 -4.88 4.65 -0.40
CA ILE A 12 -6.13 4.91 -1.11
C ILE A 12 -5.98 6.30 -1.73
N SER A 13 -5.86 6.32 -3.05
CA SER A 13 -5.66 7.56 -3.77
C SER A 13 -6.87 8.47 -3.64
N LYS A 14 -6.62 9.72 -3.22
CA LYS A 14 -7.64 10.78 -3.26
C LYS A 14 -8.04 11.16 -4.69
N ASP A 15 -7.12 10.99 -5.64
CA ASP A 15 -7.30 11.42 -7.04
C ASP A 15 -8.01 10.36 -7.93
N GLY A 16 -8.65 9.36 -7.32
CA GLY A 16 -9.46 8.38 -8.06
C GLY A 16 -8.74 7.15 -8.60
N TYR A 17 -7.43 6.99 -8.35
CA TYR A 17 -6.68 5.78 -8.72
C TYR A 17 -7.05 4.52 -7.90
N GLY A 18 -8.00 4.63 -6.96
CA GLY A 18 -8.49 3.50 -6.17
C GLY A 18 -7.53 3.08 -5.05
N LYS A 19 -7.66 1.82 -4.62
CA LYS A 19 -6.84 1.20 -3.58
C LYS A 19 -5.60 0.60 -4.22
N THR A 20 -4.41 1.12 -3.89
CA THR A 20 -3.14 0.62 -4.44
C THR A 20 -2.15 0.28 -3.35
N TYR A 21 -1.35 -0.77 -3.56
CA TYR A 21 -0.28 -1.14 -2.64
C TYR A 21 1.11 -0.91 -3.24
N PHE A 22 2.04 -0.55 -2.36
CA PHE A 22 3.43 -0.28 -2.68
C PHE A 22 4.33 -1.21 -1.87
N THR A 23 5.26 -1.89 -2.53
CA THR A 23 6.27 -2.74 -1.90
C THR A 23 7.59 -1.98 -1.70
N VAL A 24 8.47 -2.54 -0.87
CA VAL A 24 9.84 -2.01 -0.70
C VAL A 24 10.59 -2.17 -2.03
N GLY A 25 10.91 -1.05 -2.66
CA GLY A 25 11.54 -1.01 -4.00
C GLY A 25 10.80 -0.09 -4.98
N CYS A 26 9.52 0.20 -4.75
CA CYS A 26 8.80 1.11 -5.63
C CYS A 26 9.30 2.55 -5.48
N ALA A 27 9.39 3.28 -6.60
CA ALA A 27 9.86 4.67 -6.61
C ALA A 27 9.07 5.58 -5.64
N ASN A 28 7.77 5.33 -5.51
CA ASN A 28 6.89 6.11 -4.64
C ASN A 28 6.74 5.53 -3.23
N TYR A 29 7.35 4.38 -2.91
CA TYR A 29 7.16 3.73 -1.61
C TYR A 29 7.50 4.63 -0.42
N ILE A 30 8.60 5.40 -0.52
CA ILE A 30 9.04 6.32 0.55
C ILE A 30 8.10 7.53 0.65
N ARG A 31 7.58 8.02 -0.48
CA ARG A 31 6.68 9.18 -0.53
C ARG A 31 5.27 8.84 -0.06
N THR A 32 4.81 7.62 -0.32
CA THR A 32 3.51 7.13 0.13
C THR A 32 3.49 7.02 1.65
N LYS A 33 2.58 7.79 2.25
CA LYS A 33 2.28 7.74 3.69
C LYS A 33 0.93 7.05 3.87
N ILE A 34 0.85 6.17 4.85
CA ILE A 34 -0.38 5.45 5.20
C ILE A 34 -1.19 6.29 6.18
N ASP A 35 -2.44 6.54 5.81
CA ASP A 35 -3.45 7.23 6.58
C ASP A 35 -4.57 6.27 6.99
N PHE A 36 -4.43 5.70 8.18
CA PHE A 36 -5.41 4.76 8.73
C PHE A 36 -6.83 5.33 8.81
N SER A 37 -6.99 6.66 8.89
CA SER A 37 -8.32 7.29 8.96
C SER A 37 -9.13 7.12 7.68
N LYS A 38 -8.46 6.90 6.55
CA LYS A 38 -9.10 6.63 5.24
C LYS A 38 -9.31 5.15 4.97
N GLY A 39 -8.90 4.26 5.88
CA GLY A 39 -8.87 2.82 5.65
C GLY A 39 -7.63 2.34 4.88
N GLU A 40 -6.58 3.15 4.83
CA GLU A 40 -5.26 2.71 4.36
C GLU A 40 -4.60 1.83 5.43
N ALA A 41 -3.75 0.89 5.00
CA ALA A 41 -3.16 -0.10 5.91
C ALA A 41 -1.77 -0.54 5.47
N TYR A 42 -1.05 -1.15 6.40
CA TYR A 42 0.16 -1.91 6.10
C TYR A 42 -0.20 -3.39 5.95
N PHE A 43 0.42 -4.05 4.98
CA PHE A 43 0.28 -5.47 4.69
C PHE A 43 1.64 -6.16 4.79
N CYS A 44 1.63 -7.46 5.07
CA CYS A 44 2.84 -8.26 5.17
C CYS A 44 3.11 -9.04 3.89
N THR A 45 2.07 -9.34 3.11
CA THR A 45 2.17 -10.01 1.81
C THR A 45 1.31 -9.32 0.75
N GLU A 46 1.71 -9.43 -0.52
CA GLU A 46 0.93 -8.90 -1.65
C GLU A 46 -0.47 -9.52 -1.68
N GLN A 47 -0.59 -10.82 -1.37
CA GLN A 47 -1.86 -11.53 -1.25
C GLN A 47 -2.80 -10.93 -0.20
N GLN A 48 -2.29 -10.48 0.95
CA GLN A 48 -3.13 -9.80 1.95
C GLN A 48 -3.66 -8.47 1.41
N ALA A 49 -2.82 -7.71 0.70
CA ALA A 49 -3.23 -6.46 0.08
C ALA A 49 -4.30 -6.69 -0.98
N GLU A 50 -4.12 -7.70 -1.84
CA GLU A 50 -5.07 -8.10 -2.88
C GLU A 50 -6.38 -8.61 -2.29
N ALA A 51 -6.33 -9.42 -1.24
CA ALA A 51 -7.52 -9.88 -0.51
C ALA A 51 -8.30 -8.72 0.14
N ALA A 52 -7.61 -7.65 0.55
CA ALA A 52 -8.21 -6.41 1.04
C ALA A 52 -8.71 -5.49 -0.10
N GLY A 53 -8.53 -5.89 -1.36
CA GLY A 53 -8.96 -5.18 -2.56
C GLY A 53 -8.00 -4.08 -3.03
N PHE A 54 -6.73 -4.13 -2.64
CA PHE A 54 -5.68 -3.25 -3.14
C PHE A 54 -5.01 -3.89 -4.36
N THR A 55 -4.66 -3.07 -5.36
CA THR A 55 -3.92 -3.53 -6.55
C THR A 55 -2.49 -3.01 -6.54
N LYS A 56 -1.58 -3.70 -7.21
CA LYS A 56 -0.17 -3.27 -7.28
C LYS A 56 -0.07 -1.91 -7.96
N ALA A 57 0.60 -0.96 -7.33
CA ALA A 57 0.82 0.35 -7.93
C ALA A 57 1.67 0.23 -9.21
N ALA A 58 1.29 0.92 -10.29
CA ALA A 58 2.05 0.89 -11.55
C ALA A 58 3.50 1.41 -11.41
N SER A 59 3.80 2.18 -10.36
CA SER A 59 5.16 2.62 -10.02
C SER A 59 6.02 1.54 -9.35
N CYS A 60 5.47 0.35 -9.11
CA CYS A 60 6.17 -0.82 -8.60
C CYS A 60 6.48 -1.77 -9.76
N GLN A 61 7.56 -1.49 -10.49
CA GLN A 61 8.16 -2.44 -11.45
C GLN A 61 9.08 -3.42 -10.75
#